data_AF-A0A0U1LLE9-F1
#
_entry.id   AF-A0A0U1LLE9-F1
#
_cell.length_a   1.000
_cell.length_b   1.000
_cell.length_c   1.000
_cell.angle_alpha   90.00
_cell.angle_beta   90.00
_cell.angle_gamma   90.00
#
_symmetry.space_group_name_H-M   'P 1'
#
loop_
_entity.id
_entity.type
_entity.pdbx_description
1 polymer ?
#
loop_
_entity_poly.entity_id
_entity_poly.type
_entity_poly.pdbx_seq_one_letter_code
_entity_poly.pdbx_strand_id
1 'polypeptide(L)'
;MSTSKGFAIVAGVGPGTGASIARKFAKAYPVVVLARNPANYEGVVSEINSSGGKAVGISTDVADAASVSNAFNKITSELFPNTPLAAAIFNPGGGFVRKPFLELNEAEYTAGFDIQAKGAFLFSQASLPLLLKGVEEKSEHPPSLIFTGATASVRGSANFAGFASAKFALRALSQSLAREFGPKGVHVAHIIVDGIIDIPRLKHYTFEHEDAKLNPDSIADSYWFLHTQPRTTFAFELDLRPYVEKCAGVIGLSTALRLQSSLLPPQRILIIARNLPHSESVDYASPWAGGHYRPIPGSSTQLKKESQWARHTYETFQRIASEDVSSGVQFMPGIEHFESPQPEYVDAALDVNNSAYAHLGPSFRNIPQNELAADGALKLGIEYWTYCVNTPLYLGWLLRKFVLGGGQVQQYALSSLDEAFVVGSSDGESFVKTVVNCSGTGFSDEKSFIIRGQTCLVRNQIPYTLTRQNADGTWSFAIPRPLSGGTIIGGTKQPHDWNPHARPEIRETLLRNAAKWFPFADGDKPEFSVIRDVVGRRPAREGGARIEAERVDVVAPDTLDGRTREKKTIVHAYGLGGRGVELSWGVAEEVRALMLQERLIVERASL
;
A
#
# COMPACT_ATOMS: atom_id res chain seq x y z
N MET A 1 -3.91 -16.77 42.30
CA MET A 1 -3.80 -15.54 41.49
C MET A 1 -2.49 -14.87 41.90
N SER A 2 -1.51 -14.83 41.00
CA SER A 2 -0.20 -14.20 41.27
C SER A 2 -0.42 -12.72 41.55
N THR A 3 -0.06 -12.25 42.74
CA THR A 3 -0.05 -10.82 43.08
C THR A 3 0.93 -10.12 42.15
N SER A 4 0.45 -9.30 41.21
CA SER A 4 1.34 -8.59 40.28
C SER A 4 2.29 -7.69 41.06
N LYS A 5 3.58 -7.75 40.72
CA LYS A 5 4.63 -6.94 41.38
C LYS A 5 4.60 -5.45 40.99
N GLY A 6 3.60 -5.01 40.24
CA GLY A 6 3.50 -3.64 39.72
C GLY A 6 2.07 -3.30 39.30
N PHE A 7 1.86 -2.05 38.89
CA PHE A 7 0.60 -1.54 38.36
C PHE A 7 0.81 -0.86 36.99
N ALA A 8 -0.26 -0.55 36.27
CA ALA A 8 -0.19 0.18 34.99
C ALA A 8 -0.99 1.49 35.05
N ILE A 9 -0.55 2.51 34.30
CA ILE A 9 -1.26 3.77 34.13
C ILE A 9 -1.61 3.95 32.65
N VAL A 10 -2.88 4.26 32.35
CA VAL A 10 -3.32 4.65 31.01
C VAL A 10 -3.87 6.08 31.07
N ALA A 11 -3.16 7.03 30.46
CA ALA A 11 -3.62 8.40 30.31
C ALA A 11 -4.40 8.58 29.00
N GLY A 12 -5.48 9.36 29.06
CA GLY A 12 -6.35 9.60 27.91
C GLY A 12 -7.34 8.45 27.67
N VAL A 13 -8.01 8.00 28.74
CA VAL A 13 -9.06 6.98 28.64
C VAL A 13 -10.40 7.62 28.24
N GLY A 14 -11.05 6.96 27.30
CA GLY A 14 -12.36 7.28 26.76
C GLY A 14 -12.82 6.11 25.87
N PRO A 15 -13.99 6.22 25.22
CA PRO A 15 -14.47 5.16 24.33
C PRO A 15 -13.44 4.90 23.22
N GLY A 16 -12.95 3.67 23.11
CA GLY A 16 -12.00 3.25 22.08
C GLY A 16 -10.68 2.69 22.60
N THR A 17 -9.57 3.14 22.01
CA THR A 17 -8.21 2.61 22.23
C THR A 17 -7.81 2.62 23.70
N GLY A 18 -8.00 3.73 24.41
CA GLY A 18 -7.63 3.84 25.84
C GLY A 18 -8.38 2.85 26.73
N ALA A 19 -9.68 2.64 26.50
CA ALA A 19 -10.47 1.64 27.22
C ALA A 19 -9.99 0.21 26.93
N SER A 20 -9.70 -0.09 25.66
CA SER A 20 -9.25 -1.41 25.22
C SER A 20 -7.87 -1.76 25.78
N ILE A 21 -6.95 -0.77 25.81
CA ILE A 21 -5.65 -0.90 26.50
C ILE A 21 -5.85 -1.14 27.99
N ALA A 22 -6.71 -0.37 28.66
CA ALA A 22 -6.97 -0.55 30.09
C ALA A 22 -7.50 -1.96 30.39
N ARG A 23 -8.46 -2.48 29.61
CA ARG A 23 -8.95 -3.86 29.74
C ARG A 23 -7.86 -4.89 29.49
N LYS A 24 -7.01 -4.70 28.48
CA LYS A 24 -5.91 -5.61 28.16
C LYS A 24 -4.91 -5.70 29.30
N PHE A 25 -4.46 -4.56 29.83
CA PHE A 25 -3.50 -4.51 30.94
C PHE A 25 -4.11 -4.94 32.28
N ALA A 26 -5.41 -4.75 32.49
CA ALA A 26 -6.11 -5.19 33.70
C ALA A 26 -6.12 -6.71 33.91
N LYS A 27 -5.83 -7.48 32.86
CA LYS A 27 -5.64 -8.94 32.95
C LYS A 27 -4.35 -9.32 33.68
N ALA A 28 -3.36 -8.42 33.74
CA ALA A 28 -2.04 -8.67 34.33
C ALA A 28 -1.72 -7.74 35.52
N TYR A 29 -2.24 -6.52 35.53
CA TYR A 29 -1.91 -5.48 36.53
C TYR A 29 -3.17 -4.77 37.04
N PRO A 30 -3.18 -4.26 38.28
CA PRO A 30 -4.04 -3.16 38.64
C PRO A 30 -3.80 -1.97 37.70
N VAL A 31 -4.87 -1.33 37.22
CA VAL A 31 -4.78 -0.23 36.24
C VAL A 31 -5.33 1.06 36.84
N VAL A 32 -4.55 2.14 36.74
CA VAL A 32 -5.04 3.50 36.96
C VAL A 32 -5.36 4.14 35.62
N VAL A 33 -6.57 4.66 35.47
CA VAL A 33 -7.02 5.35 34.26
C VAL A 33 -7.15 6.84 34.52
N LEU A 34 -6.53 7.66 33.66
CA LEU A 34 -6.55 9.11 33.79
C LEU A 34 -7.37 9.73 32.65
N ALA A 35 -8.38 10.52 32.99
CA ALA A 35 -9.07 11.41 32.05
C ALA A 35 -9.68 12.61 32.77
N ARG A 36 -9.93 13.70 32.05
CA ARG A 36 -10.49 14.93 32.65
C ARG A 36 -11.91 14.78 33.17
N ASN A 37 -12.75 14.04 32.45
CA ASN A 37 -14.15 13.85 32.82
C ASN A 37 -14.35 12.41 33.32
N PRO A 38 -14.82 12.22 34.57
CA PRO A 38 -15.11 10.89 35.12
C PRO A 38 -16.00 10.02 34.23
N ALA A 39 -16.97 10.61 33.53
CA ALA A 39 -17.86 9.89 32.61
C ALA A 39 -17.12 9.12 31.50
N ASN A 40 -15.88 9.49 31.17
CA ASN A 40 -15.07 8.80 30.17
C ASN A 40 -14.42 7.51 30.69
N TYR A 41 -14.28 7.33 32.02
CA TYR A 41 -13.60 6.16 32.59
C TYR A 41 -14.43 5.36 33.60
N GLU A 42 -15.48 5.93 34.21
CA GLU A 42 -16.27 5.23 35.25
C GLU A 42 -16.86 3.91 34.76
N GLY A 43 -17.36 3.88 33.52
CA GLY A 43 -17.86 2.66 32.88
C GLY A 43 -16.76 1.60 32.70
N VAL A 44 -15.58 2.01 32.21
CA VAL A 44 -14.42 1.12 32.01
C VAL A 44 -13.91 0.58 33.35
N VAL A 45 -13.85 1.42 34.38
CA VAL A 45 -13.46 1.04 35.74
C VAL A 45 -14.42 0.00 36.31
N SER A 46 -15.72 0.26 36.20
CA SER A 46 -16.76 -0.65 36.68
C SER A 46 -16.70 -2.00 35.98
N GLU A 47 -16.52 -2.00 34.66
CA GLU A 47 -16.40 -3.21 33.83
C GLU A 47 -15.15 -4.04 34.19
N ILE A 48 -13.99 -3.40 34.37
CA ILE A 48 -12.76 -4.09 34.76
C ILE A 48 -12.92 -4.72 36.15
N ASN A 49 -13.48 -3.97 37.11
CA ASN A 49 -13.66 -4.44 38.48
C ASN A 49 -14.69 -5.59 38.55
N SER A 50 -15.80 -5.52 37.81
CA SER A 50 -16.79 -6.60 37.77
C SER A 50 -16.28 -7.86 37.05
N SER A 51 -15.32 -7.71 36.14
CA SER A 51 -14.65 -8.82 35.44
C SER A 51 -13.50 -9.45 36.25
N GLY A 52 -13.33 -9.06 37.52
CA GLY A 52 -12.30 -9.61 38.43
C GLY A 52 -10.92 -8.93 38.34
N GLY A 53 -10.77 -7.90 37.51
CA GLY A 53 -9.59 -7.03 37.51
C GLY A 53 -9.63 -5.98 38.62
N LYS A 54 -8.62 -5.10 38.64
CA LYS A 54 -8.60 -3.93 39.53
C LYS A 54 -8.34 -2.67 38.72
N ALA A 55 -9.28 -1.72 38.76
CA ALA A 55 -9.14 -0.42 38.12
C ALA A 55 -9.56 0.72 39.05
N VAL A 56 -8.83 1.84 38.97
CA VAL A 56 -9.15 3.09 39.66
C VAL A 56 -9.07 4.25 38.67
N GLY A 57 -10.10 5.09 38.64
CA GLY A 57 -10.11 6.30 37.83
C GLY A 57 -9.68 7.54 38.61
N ILE A 58 -8.89 8.41 37.98
CA ILE A 58 -8.50 9.70 38.55
C ILE A 58 -8.80 10.80 37.53
N SER A 59 -9.50 11.84 37.99
CA SER A 59 -9.71 13.03 37.18
C SER A 59 -8.39 13.77 36.99
N THR A 60 -7.93 13.89 35.75
CA THR A 60 -6.62 14.49 35.45
C THR A 60 -6.64 15.22 34.11
N ASP A 61 -6.23 16.49 34.14
CA ASP A 61 -5.87 17.23 32.94
C ASP A 61 -4.37 17.09 32.68
N VAL A 62 -4.02 16.37 31.61
CA VAL A 62 -2.62 16.14 31.25
C VAL A 62 -1.89 17.41 30.81
N ALA A 63 -2.61 18.47 30.42
CA ALA A 63 -2.01 19.75 30.05
C ALA A 63 -1.63 20.62 31.27
N ASP A 64 -2.14 20.27 32.45
CA ASP A 64 -1.94 20.99 33.71
C ASP A 64 -0.93 20.24 34.61
N ALA A 65 0.18 20.91 34.91
CA ALA A 65 1.27 20.32 35.71
C ALA A 65 0.86 20.00 37.15
N ALA A 66 0.01 20.83 37.78
CA ALA A 66 -0.49 20.57 39.12
C ALA A 66 -1.48 19.40 39.12
N SER A 67 -2.32 19.30 38.09
CA SER A 67 -3.25 18.16 37.92
C SER A 67 -2.50 16.84 37.78
N VAL A 68 -1.48 16.77 36.91
CA VAL A 68 -0.62 15.59 36.74
C VAL A 68 0.12 15.26 38.05
N SER A 69 0.73 16.26 38.69
CA SER A 69 1.45 16.08 39.96
C SER A 69 0.53 15.53 41.06
N ASN A 70 -0.67 16.11 41.23
CA ASN A 70 -1.64 15.66 42.22
C ASN A 70 -2.11 14.22 41.95
N ALA A 71 -2.33 13.86 40.68
CA ALA A 71 -2.71 12.49 40.31
C ALA A 71 -1.62 11.49 40.66
N PHE A 72 -0.35 11.76 40.32
CA PHE A 72 0.77 10.88 40.65
C PHE A 72 1.08 10.83 42.14
N ASN A 73 0.92 11.94 42.88
CA ASN A 73 1.01 11.95 44.33
C ASN A 73 -0.04 11.01 44.93
N LYS A 74 -1.31 11.14 44.55
CA LYS A 74 -2.38 10.24 45.00
C LYS A 74 -2.11 8.77 44.69
N ILE A 75 -1.61 8.48 43.48
CA ILE A 75 -1.23 7.12 43.07
C ILE A 75 -0.17 6.55 44.02
N THR A 76 0.88 7.33 44.31
CA THR A 76 2.06 6.85 45.04
C THR A 76 1.91 6.91 46.56
N SER A 77 1.03 7.77 47.11
CA SER A 77 0.78 7.87 48.54
C SER A 77 -0.40 7.01 49.02
N GLU A 78 -1.47 6.92 48.25
CA GLU A 78 -2.73 6.30 48.69
C GLU A 78 -3.00 4.95 48.03
N LEU A 79 -2.81 4.84 46.71
CA LEU A 79 -3.27 3.66 45.95
C LEU A 79 -2.23 2.55 45.86
N PHE A 80 -0.99 2.92 45.56
CA PHE A 80 0.11 1.99 45.26
C PHE A 80 1.41 2.41 45.97
N PRO A 81 1.39 2.56 47.31
CA PRO A 81 2.58 2.92 48.06
C PRO A 81 3.68 1.87 47.85
N ASN A 82 4.89 2.36 47.55
CA ASN A 82 6.08 1.54 47.30
C ASN A 82 5.97 0.51 46.17
N THR A 83 4.92 0.53 45.35
CA THR A 83 4.76 -0.41 44.23
C THR A 83 5.36 0.20 42.95
N PRO A 84 6.15 -0.54 42.15
CA PRO A 84 6.73 -0.02 40.91
C PRO A 84 5.69 0.08 39.80
N LEU A 85 5.93 0.99 38.86
CA LEU A 85 5.11 1.12 37.66
C LEU A 85 5.60 0.12 36.61
N ALA A 86 4.72 -0.78 36.16
CA ALA A 86 5.02 -1.74 35.11
C ALA A 86 4.85 -1.12 33.72
N ALA A 87 3.78 -0.35 33.51
CA ALA A 87 3.52 0.28 32.22
C ALA A 87 2.87 1.65 32.37
N ALA A 88 3.33 2.61 31.57
CA ALA A 88 2.78 3.95 31.45
C ALA A 88 2.39 4.18 29.98
N ILE A 89 1.11 4.38 29.71
CA ILE A 89 0.59 4.58 28.35
C ILE A 89 0.04 6.00 28.24
N PHE A 90 0.58 6.76 27.28
CA PHE A 90 0.10 8.08 26.93
C PHE A 90 -0.74 8.02 25.64
N ASN A 91 -2.07 7.96 25.80
CA ASN A 91 -3.09 7.93 24.75
C ASN A 91 -3.99 9.20 24.61
N PRO A 92 -3.74 10.38 25.25
CA PRO A 92 -4.58 11.54 24.99
C PRO A 92 -4.66 11.93 23.50
N GLY A 93 -5.88 11.97 22.95
CA GLY A 93 -6.20 12.47 21.61
C GLY A 93 -6.99 13.78 21.61
N GLY A 94 -7.03 14.49 22.74
CA GLY A 94 -7.74 15.75 22.90
C GLY A 94 -7.11 16.90 22.11
N GLY A 95 -7.88 17.96 21.85
CA GLY A 95 -7.40 19.12 21.09
C GLY A 95 -7.31 18.90 19.58
N PHE A 96 -7.98 17.88 19.05
CA PHE A 96 -8.11 17.69 17.61
C PHE A 96 -8.96 18.81 17.00
N VAL A 97 -8.33 19.65 16.19
CA VAL A 97 -8.99 20.73 15.43
C VAL A 97 -8.60 20.56 13.96
N ARG A 98 -9.62 20.47 13.10
CA ARG A 98 -9.46 20.47 11.64
C ARG A 98 -9.99 21.79 11.09
N LYS A 99 -9.13 22.70 10.65
CA LYS A 99 -9.49 24.02 10.12
C LYS A 99 -8.50 24.56 9.09
N PRO A 100 -8.93 25.36 8.09
CA PRO A 100 -8.03 26.17 7.27
C PRO A 100 -7.06 26.95 8.13
N PHE A 101 -5.80 27.08 7.67
CA PHE A 101 -4.73 27.66 8.50
C PHE A 101 -5.05 29.10 8.96
N LEU A 102 -5.63 29.92 8.09
CA LEU A 102 -5.98 31.32 8.42
C LEU A 102 -7.19 31.45 9.36
N GLU A 103 -7.96 30.38 9.56
CA GLU A 103 -9.10 30.34 10.51
C GLU A 103 -8.73 29.69 11.85
N LEU A 104 -7.55 29.05 11.93
CA LEU A 104 -7.05 28.42 13.14
C LEU A 104 -6.50 29.50 14.07
N ASN A 105 -7.17 29.72 15.19
CA ASN A 105 -6.68 30.69 16.17
C ASN A 105 -5.60 30.07 17.09
N GLU A 106 -4.86 30.94 17.78
CA GLU A 106 -3.75 30.54 18.64
C GLU A 106 -4.16 29.61 19.78
N ALA A 107 -5.33 29.83 20.39
CA ALA A 107 -5.82 28.99 21.48
C ALA A 107 -6.12 27.56 21.00
N GLU A 108 -6.71 27.41 19.81
CA GLU A 108 -7.00 26.12 19.19
C GLU A 108 -5.72 25.38 18.78
N TYR A 109 -4.76 26.10 18.20
CA TYR A 109 -3.44 25.54 17.86
C TYR A 109 -2.71 25.05 19.13
N THR A 110 -2.64 25.91 20.15
CA THR A 110 -1.91 25.65 21.39
C THR A 110 -2.58 24.56 22.22
N ALA A 111 -3.91 24.47 22.26
CA ALA A 111 -4.61 23.43 23.02
C ALA A 111 -4.24 22.00 22.57
N GLY A 112 -4.09 21.76 21.27
CA GLY A 112 -3.64 20.47 20.74
C GLY A 112 -2.20 20.14 21.15
N PHE A 113 -1.32 21.14 21.10
CA PHE A 113 0.08 21.03 21.52
C PHE A 113 0.22 20.80 23.03
N ASP A 114 -0.53 21.55 23.84
CA ASP A 114 -0.52 21.44 25.30
C ASP A 114 -0.97 20.06 25.77
N ILE A 115 -2.03 19.52 25.17
CA ILE A 115 -2.55 18.20 25.56
C ILE A 115 -1.59 17.09 25.12
N GLN A 116 -1.11 17.11 23.88
CA GLN A 116 -0.42 15.96 23.29
C GLN A 116 1.10 16.03 23.39
N ALA A 117 1.71 17.21 23.32
CA ALA A 117 3.15 17.39 23.40
C ALA A 117 3.59 17.72 24.83
N LYS A 118 3.12 18.85 25.39
CA LYS A 118 3.44 19.25 26.77
C LYS A 118 2.90 18.23 27.78
N GLY A 119 1.69 17.72 27.57
CA GLY A 119 1.13 16.69 28.45
C GLY A 119 1.94 15.39 28.43
N ALA A 120 2.50 15.00 27.29
CA ALA A 120 3.40 13.85 27.21
C ALA A 120 4.69 14.09 27.99
N PHE A 121 5.24 15.30 27.92
CA PHE A 121 6.40 15.71 28.71
C PHE A 121 6.12 15.61 30.22
N LEU A 122 5.02 16.21 30.70
CA LEU A 122 4.63 16.18 32.11
C LEU A 122 4.38 14.76 32.61
N PHE A 123 3.65 13.95 31.82
CA PHE A 123 3.38 12.56 32.13
C PHE A 123 4.67 11.73 32.18
N SER A 124 5.63 11.98 31.29
CA SER A 124 6.91 11.30 31.27
C SER A 124 7.74 11.64 32.50
N GLN A 125 7.82 12.92 32.89
CA GLN A 125 8.54 13.33 34.10
C GLN A 125 7.97 12.66 35.36
N ALA A 126 6.65 12.51 35.44
CA ALA A 126 6.00 11.89 36.59
C ALA A 126 6.11 10.35 36.60
N SER A 127 6.09 9.70 35.42
CA SER A 127 6.10 8.23 35.32
C SER A 127 7.49 7.60 35.31
N LEU A 128 8.51 8.26 34.72
CA LEU A 128 9.84 7.69 34.55
C LEU A 128 10.53 7.28 35.87
N PRO A 129 10.47 8.05 36.98
CA PRO A 129 11.04 7.62 38.25
C PRO A 129 10.45 6.29 38.74
N LEU A 130 9.14 6.09 38.54
CA LEU A 130 8.44 4.87 38.95
C LEU A 130 8.77 3.68 38.04
N LEU A 131 8.97 3.93 36.73
CA LEU A 131 9.42 2.91 35.78
C LEU A 131 10.86 2.47 36.08
N LEU A 132 11.76 3.41 36.39
CA LEU A 132 13.14 3.11 36.78
C LEU A 132 13.21 2.27 38.04
N LYS A 133 12.37 2.57 39.04
CA LYS A 133 12.21 1.72 40.23
C LYS A 133 11.80 0.29 39.84
N GLY A 134 10.91 0.12 38.86
CA GLY A 134 10.55 -1.20 38.32
C GLY A 134 11.72 -1.94 37.66
N VAL A 135 12.68 -1.22 37.07
CA VAL A 135 13.91 -1.81 36.53
C VAL A 135 14.77 -2.34 37.67
N GLU A 136 14.95 -1.55 38.74
CA GLU A 136 15.73 -1.90 39.93
C GLU A 136 15.14 -3.12 40.66
N GLU A 137 13.81 -3.17 40.78
CA GLU A 137 13.08 -4.25 41.45
C GLU A 137 12.87 -5.50 40.56
N LYS A 138 13.40 -5.49 39.33
CA LYS A 138 13.31 -6.58 38.35
C LYS A 138 11.85 -7.02 38.15
N SER A 139 11.00 -6.08 37.73
CA SER A 139 9.66 -6.36 37.23
C SER A 139 9.66 -7.53 36.23
N GLU A 140 8.56 -8.28 36.20
CA GLU A 140 8.39 -9.46 35.35
C GLU A 140 8.67 -9.18 33.87
N HIS A 141 8.19 -8.04 33.39
CA HIS A 141 8.53 -7.49 32.08
C HIS A 141 9.30 -6.16 32.26
N PRO A 142 10.14 -5.77 31.28
CA PRO A 142 10.76 -4.46 31.32
C PRO A 142 9.71 -3.35 31.42
N PRO A 143 9.85 -2.40 32.36
CA PRO A 143 8.89 -1.30 32.48
C PRO A 143 8.80 -0.51 31.18
N SER A 144 7.59 -0.19 30.74
CA SER A 144 7.37 0.43 29.42
C SER A 144 6.69 1.79 29.49
N LEU A 145 7.14 2.74 28.67
CA LEU A 145 6.51 4.03 28.42
C LEU A 145 6.09 4.10 26.95
N ILE A 146 4.79 4.04 26.67
CA ILE A 146 4.27 3.92 25.30
C ILE A 146 3.45 5.16 24.93
N PHE A 147 3.79 5.79 23.80
CA PHE A 147 3.10 6.96 23.27
C PHE A 147 2.24 6.62 22.07
N THR A 148 1.02 7.17 22.03
CA THR A 148 0.09 6.97 20.92
C THR A 148 0.20 8.11 19.91
N GLY A 149 0.82 7.82 18.77
CA GLY A 149 0.90 8.65 17.59
C GLY A 149 -0.30 8.50 16.65
N ALA A 150 -0.14 9.05 15.45
CA ALA A 150 -1.08 8.92 14.33
C ALA A 150 -0.30 9.10 13.01
N THR A 151 -0.95 8.99 11.85
CA THR A 151 -0.38 9.41 10.55
C THR A 151 0.23 10.82 10.64
N ALA A 152 -0.37 11.69 11.45
CA ALA A 152 0.09 13.05 11.70
C ALA A 152 1.46 13.14 12.39
N SER A 153 1.98 12.04 12.97
CA SER A 153 3.33 11.96 13.55
C SER A 153 4.44 11.84 12.49
N VAL A 154 4.09 11.46 11.27
CA VAL A 154 5.05 11.29 10.16
C VAL A 154 4.85 12.32 9.05
N ARG A 155 3.64 12.90 8.94
CA ARG A 155 3.33 13.91 7.92
C ARG A 155 2.14 14.79 8.31
N GLY A 156 2.26 16.10 8.08
CA GLY A 156 1.13 17.04 8.17
C GLY A 156 0.20 16.98 6.95
N SER A 157 -1.10 17.18 7.16
CA SER A 157 -2.10 17.33 6.09
C SER A 157 -2.78 18.69 6.17
N ALA A 158 -3.29 19.17 5.03
CA ALA A 158 -4.05 20.42 4.97
C ALA A 158 -5.18 20.41 6.02
N ASN A 159 -5.33 21.52 6.73
CA ASN A 159 -6.26 21.72 7.83
C ASN A 159 -5.93 21.01 9.16
N PHE A 160 -4.80 20.32 9.27
CA PHE A 160 -4.39 19.61 10.51
C PHE A 160 -3.18 20.24 11.19
N ALA A 161 -2.90 21.54 10.97
CA ALA A 161 -1.67 22.20 11.45
C ALA A 161 -1.41 22.00 12.95
N GLY A 162 -2.41 22.23 13.81
CA GLY A 162 -2.29 22.03 15.26
C GLY A 162 -2.19 20.57 15.69
N PHE A 163 -2.87 19.66 14.99
CA PHE A 163 -2.80 18.22 15.31
C PHE A 163 -1.46 17.61 14.90
N ALA A 164 -0.98 17.95 13.70
CA ALA A 164 0.29 17.47 13.18
C ALA A 164 1.47 18.02 13.99
N SER A 165 1.52 19.32 14.28
CA SER A 165 2.61 19.89 15.08
C SER A 165 2.76 19.19 16.43
N ALA A 166 1.64 18.93 17.11
CA ALA A 166 1.62 18.24 18.40
C ALA A 166 2.07 16.76 18.28
N LYS A 167 1.64 16.04 17.23
CA LYS A 167 2.04 14.64 17.00
C LYS A 167 3.50 14.49 16.58
N PHE A 168 4.04 15.43 15.80
CA PHE A 168 5.48 15.49 15.52
C PHE A 168 6.29 15.73 16.79
N ALA A 169 5.87 16.69 17.62
CA ALA A 169 6.53 16.98 18.91
C ALA A 169 6.47 15.78 19.86
N LEU A 170 5.34 15.08 19.93
CA LEU A 170 5.18 13.84 20.69
C LEU A 170 6.16 12.76 20.22
N ARG A 171 6.27 12.54 18.90
CA ARG A 171 7.20 11.55 18.34
C ARG A 171 8.66 11.92 18.63
N ALA A 172 9.03 13.19 18.48
CA ALA A 172 10.37 13.68 18.77
C ALA A 172 10.73 13.49 20.25
N LEU A 173 9.81 13.81 21.18
CA LEU A 173 9.99 13.56 22.61
C LEU A 173 10.19 12.06 22.87
N SER A 174 9.35 11.21 22.28
CA SER A 174 9.41 9.74 22.43
C SER A 174 10.77 9.20 21.99
N GLN A 175 11.32 9.69 20.87
CA GLN A 175 12.65 9.31 20.37
C GLN A 175 13.76 9.69 21.36
N SER A 176 13.71 10.91 21.90
CA SER A 176 14.69 11.38 22.88
C SER A 176 14.67 10.54 24.15
N LEU A 177 13.47 10.27 24.69
CA LEU A 177 13.29 9.44 25.88
C LEU A 177 13.74 7.98 25.63
N ALA A 178 13.48 7.42 24.45
CA ALA A 178 13.94 6.07 24.12
C ALA A 178 15.48 5.96 24.09
N ARG A 179 16.15 6.96 23.54
CA ARG A 179 17.63 7.01 23.51
C ARG A 179 18.23 7.18 24.91
N GLU A 180 17.55 7.92 25.79
CA GLU A 180 18.04 8.16 27.14
C GLU A 180 17.73 7.02 28.12
N PHE A 181 16.50 6.50 28.12
CA PHE A 181 16.01 5.55 29.12
C PHE A 181 16.00 4.10 28.64
N GLY A 182 16.07 3.85 27.33
CA GLY A 182 16.27 2.52 26.75
C GLY A 182 17.51 1.81 27.32
N PRO A 183 18.70 2.44 27.31
CA PRO A 183 19.90 1.89 27.94
C PRO A 183 19.77 1.67 29.45
N LYS A 184 18.87 2.41 30.12
CA LYS A 184 18.54 2.26 31.56
C LYS A 184 17.51 1.15 31.80
N GLY A 185 17.06 0.44 30.77
CA GLY A 185 16.17 -0.73 30.88
C GLY A 185 14.67 -0.41 30.81
N VAL A 186 14.28 0.83 30.53
CA VAL A 186 12.88 1.23 30.29
C VAL A 186 12.57 1.14 28.80
N HIS A 187 11.53 0.40 28.42
CA HIS A 187 11.10 0.31 27.03
C HIS A 187 10.24 1.51 26.66
N VAL A 188 10.85 2.50 26.00
CA VAL A 188 10.10 3.63 25.44
C VAL A 188 9.74 3.35 23.99
N ALA A 189 8.45 3.43 23.65
CA ALA A 189 7.96 3.16 22.30
C ALA A 189 6.90 4.16 21.84
N HIS A 190 6.76 4.30 20.53
CA HIS A 190 5.79 5.17 19.87
C HIS A 190 4.98 4.34 18.86
N ILE A 191 3.65 4.36 18.95
CA ILE A 191 2.77 3.62 18.04
C ILE A 191 2.10 4.59 17.09
N ILE A 192 2.28 4.40 15.79
CA ILE A 192 1.55 5.09 14.74
C ILE A 192 0.26 4.31 14.50
N VAL A 193 -0.89 4.92 14.83
CA VAL A 193 -2.20 4.42 14.42
C VAL A 193 -2.59 5.14 13.13
N ASP A 194 -2.38 4.49 12.00
CA ASP A 194 -2.59 5.04 10.65
C ASP A 194 -3.89 4.47 10.06
N GLY A 195 -5.00 5.11 10.41
CA GLY A 195 -6.34 4.79 9.92
C GLY A 195 -7.45 5.18 10.91
N ILE A 196 -8.70 4.94 10.51
CA ILE A 196 -9.87 5.19 11.36
C ILE A 196 -10.06 4.03 12.33
N ILE A 197 -10.18 4.33 13.62
CA ILE A 197 -10.42 3.34 14.68
C ILE A 197 -11.92 3.06 14.77
N ASP A 198 -12.31 1.80 14.91
CA ASP A 198 -13.71 1.41 15.02
C ASP A 198 -14.30 1.73 16.40
N ILE A 199 -14.82 2.96 16.53
CA ILE A 199 -15.39 3.48 17.78
C ILE A 199 -16.69 4.25 17.51
N PRO A 200 -17.62 4.33 18.48
CA PRO A 200 -18.94 4.96 18.28
C PRO A 200 -18.88 6.38 17.71
N ARG A 201 -17.92 7.20 18.16
CA ARG A 201 -17.75 8.58 17.70
C ARG A 201 -17.40 8.66 16.20
N LEU A 202 -16.72 7.66 15.67
CA LEU A 202 -16.27 7.58 14.27
C LEU A 202 -17.16 6.65 13.44
N LYS A 203 -18.33 6.26 13.96
CA LYS A 203 -19.27 5.37 13.25
C LYS A 203 -19.79 5.97 11.94
N HIS A 204 -19.82 7.30 11.83
CA HIS A 204 -20.20 8.04 10.63
C HIS A 204 -19.19 7.90 9.48
N TYR A 205 -17.94 7.50 9.76
CA TYR A 205 -17.03 7.05 8.71
C TYR A 205 -17.46 5.65 8.28
N THR A 206 -18.10 5.54 7.13
CA THR A 206 -18.53 4.28 6.52
C THR A 206 -17.51 3.87 5.46
N PHE A 207 -17.10 2.62 5.51
CA PHE A 207 -16.22 2.01 4.52
C PHE A 207 -16.91 0.78 3.95
N GLU A 208 -16.56 0.40 2.72
CA GLU A 208 -17.20 -0.70 2.02
C GLU A 208 -16.80 -2.08 2.58
N HIS A 209 -15.60 -2.18 3.16
CA HIS A 209 -15.11 -3.42 3.77
C HIS A 209 -15.23 -3.35 5.30
N GLU A 210 -15.69 -4.44 5.94
CA GLU A 210 -15.89 -4.51 7.39
C GLU A 210 -14.58 -4.26 8.17
N ASP A 211 -13.46 -4.80 7.68
CA ASP A 211 -12.13 -4.60 8.26
C ASP A 211 -11.38 -3.32 7.83
N ALA A 212 -12.07 -2.33 7.24
CA ALA A 212 -11.45 -1.07 6.85
C ALA A 212 -11.15 -0.12 8.02
N LYS A 213 -11.62 -0.46 9.23
CA LYS A 213 -11.31 0.26 10.47
C LYS A 213 -10.40 -0.57 11.35
N LEU A 214 -9.52 0.10 12.09
CA LEU A 214 -8.72 -0.57 13.10
C LEU A 214 -9.57 -0.96 14.29
N ASN A 215 -9.62 -2.25 14.59
CA ASN A 215 -10.22 -2.76 15.82
C ASN A 215 -9.41 -2.28 17.04
N PRO A 216 -10.03 -1.61 18.04
CA PRO A 216 -9.32 -1.06 19.19
C PRO A 216 -8.75 -2.13 20.13
N ASP A 217 -9.32 -3.34 20.20
CA ASP A 217 -8.76 -4.46 20.97
C ASP A 217 -7.52 -5.04 20.27
N SER A 218 -7.53 -5.14 18.94
CA SER A 218 -6.33 -5.54 18.16
C SER A 218 -5.21 -4.50 18.27
N ILE A 219 -5.55 -3.21 18.37
CA ILE A 219 -4.58 -2.16 18.71
C ILE A 219 -4.01 -2.44 20.10
N ALA A 220 -4.84 -2.71 21.11
CA ALA A 220 -4.39 -2.98 22.49
C ALA A 220 -3.46 -4.19 22.58
N ASP A 221 -3.66 -5.22 21.75
CA ASP A 221 -2.74 -6.36 21.65
C ASP A 221 -1.32 -5.93 21.23
N SER A 222 -1.19 -4.91 20.38
CA SER A 222 0.11 -4.36 19.99
C SER A 222 0.81 -3.63 21.15
N TYR A 223 0.06 -2.97 22.04
CA TYR A 223 0.63 -2.34 23.25
C TYR A 223 1.14 -3.40 24.22
N TRP A 224 0.38 -4.49 24.38
CA TRP A 224 0.80 -5.63 25.20
C TRP A 224 2.04 -6.32 24.62
N PHE A 225 2.07 -6.50 23.29
CA PHE A 225 3.24 -7.02 22.59
C PHE A 225 4.49 -6.19 22.90
N LEU A 226 4.42 -4.86 22.76
CA LEU A 226 5.55 -3.99 23.13
C LEU A 226 5.95 -4.14 24.61
N HIS A 227 4.99 -4.06 25.53
CA HIS A 227 5.27 -4.15 26.97
C HIS A 227 6.01 -5.46 27.36
N THR A 228 5.70 -6.56 26.68
CA THR A 228 6.29 -7.88 26.97
C THR A 228 7.60 -8.16 26.22
N GLN A 229 8.11 -7.22 25.41
CA GLN A 229 9.36 -7.42 24.67
C GLN A 229 10.57 -7.57 25.61
N PRO A 230 11.52 -8.46 25.28
CA PRO A 230 12.79 -8.52 26.01
C PRO A 230 13.66 -7.32 25.67
N ARG A 231 14.56 -6.94 26.60
CA ARG A 231 15.50 -5.81 26.45
C ARG A 231 16.40 -5.92 25.22
N THR A 232 16.62 -7.13 24.72
CA THR A 232 17.43 -7.40 23.52
C THR A 232 16.75 -6.96 22.22
N THR A 233 15.44 -6.69 22.24
CA THR A 233 14.65 -6.39 21.04
C THR A 233 13.58 -5.33 21.29
N PHE A 234 13.92 -4.26 22.01
CA PHE A 234 13.01 -3.12 22.16
C PHE A 234 12.73 -2.49 20.79
N ALA A 235 11.51 -2.69 20.30
CA ALA A 235 10.99 -1.98 19.14
C ALA A 235 10.66 -0.55 19.54
N PHE A 236 11.23 0.43 18.85
CA PHE A 236 10.92 1.83 19.10
C PHE A 236 9.56 2.23 18.51
N GLU A 237 9.24 1.78 17.29
CA GLU A 237 8.05 2.23 16.57
C GLU A 237 7.28 1.06 15.94
N LEU A 238 5.95 1.07 16.08
CA LEU A 238 5.04 0.20 15.34
C LEU A 238 4.07 1.06 14.53
N ASP A 239 3.73 0.57 13.34
CA ASP A 239 2.78 1.22 12.43
C ASP A 239 1.61 0.26 12.19
N LEU A 240 0.42 0.65 12.67
CA LEU A 240 -0.80 -0.15 12.64
C LEU A 240 -1.75 0.42 11.60
N ARG A 241 -2.21 -0.44 10.67
CA ARG A 241 -3.08 -0.07 9.54
C ARG A 241 -4.14 -1.12 9.26
N PRO A 242 -5.31 -0.75 8.69
CA PRO A 242 -6.25 -1.69 8.10
C PRO A 242 -5.60 -2.43 6.91
N TYR A 243 -5.94 -3.71 6.69
CA TYR A 243 -5.26 -4.50 5.63
C TYR A 243 -5.74 -4.16 4.21
N VAL A 244 -6.86 -3.46 4.06
CA VAL A 244 -7.49 -3.12 2.78
C VAL A 244 -6.98 -1.77 2.24
N GLU A 245 -6.00 -1.78 1.32
CA GLU A 245 -5.30 -0.55 0.87
C GLU A 245 -4.78 -0.64 -0.61
N LYS A 246 -4.57 0.46 -1.37
CA LYS A 246 -4.37 0.50 -2.88
C LYS A 246 -3.22 1.37 -3.47
N CYS A 247 -2.76 1.19 -4.73
CA CYS A 247 -1.39 1.51 -5.27
C CYS A 247 -1.28 2.38 -6.59
N ALA A 248 -0.11 2.99 -6.92
CA ALA A 248 0.17 3.64 -8.24
C ALA A 248 0.87 2.69 -9.25
N GLY A 249 0.06 1.98 -10.03
CA GLY A 249 0.49 1.04 -11.08
C GLY A 249 1.06 1.66 -12.35
N VAL A 250 1.61 0.78 -13.21
CA VAL A 250 2.03 1.12 -14.58
C VAL A 250 0.93 1.86 -15.36
N ILE A 251 -0.33 1.47 -15.18
CA ILE A 251 -1.47 2.13 -15.82
C ILE A 251 -1.60 3.60 -15.38
N GLY A 252 -1.54 3.86 -14.07
CA GLY A 252 -1.60 5.23 -13.55
C GLY A 252 -0.49 6.12 -14.07
N LEU A 253 0.75 5.60 -14.10
CA LEU A 253 1.92 6.33 -14.59
C LEU A 253 1.88 6.59 -16.10
N SER A 254 1.56 5.58 -16.92
CA SER A 254 1.43 5.74 -18.36
C SER A 254 0.29 6.69 -18.73
N THR A 255 -0.86 6.58 -18.07
CA THR A 255 -1.99 7.49 -18.27
C THR A 255 -1.64 8.93 -17.88
N ALA A 256 -1.01 9.14 -16.73
CA ALA A 256 -0.61 10.47 -16.28
C ALA A 256 0.36 11.14 -17.27
N LEU A 257 1.37 10.43 -17.75
CA LEU A 257 2.31 10.95 -18.76
C LEU A 257 1.61 11.24 -20.09
N ARG A 258 0.73 10.34 -20.53
CA ARG A 258 0.02 10.53 -21.78
C ARG A 258 -0.85 11.78 -21.72
N LEU A 259 -1.61 11.97 -20.63
CA LEU A 259 -2.40 13.16 -20.40
C LEU A 259 -1.50 14.41 -20.30
N GLN A 260 -0.40 14.35 -19.55
CA GLN A 260 0.52 15.48 -19.39
C GLN A 260 1.04 16.02 -20.73
N SER A 261 1.29 15.13 -21.69
CA SER A 261 1.72 15.52 -23.04
C SER A 261 0.65 16.23 -23.88
N SER A 262 -0.63 16.08 -23.52
CA SER A 262 -1.77 16.61 -24.28
C SER A 262 -2.41 17.86 -23.65
N LEU A 263 -2.19 18.11 -22.36
CA LEU A 263 -2.87 19.19 -21.63
C LEU A 263 -2.34 20.60 -21.99
N LEU A 264 -3.25 21.57 -22.04
CA LEU A 264 -2.94 23.00 -22.07
C LEU A 264 -2.86 23.58 -20.63
N PRO A 265 -1.93 24.51 -20.35
CA PRO A 265 -2.03 25.34 -19.16
C PRO A 265 -3.41 26.04 -19.10
N PRO A 266 -4.06 26.13 -17.93
CA PRO A 266 -3.53 25.88 -16.59
C PRO A 266 -3.80 24.46 -16.03
N GLN A 267 -4.20 23.48 -16.85
CA GLN A 267 -4.53 22.13 -16.34
C GLN A 267 -3.29 21.43 -15.74
N ARG A 268 -3.44 20.87 -14.54
CA ARG A 268 -2.38 20.16 -13.81
C ARG A 268 -2.81 18.73 -13.50
N ILE A 269 -1.83 17.84 -13.32
CA ILE A 269 -2.05 16.44 -12.93
C ILE A 269 -1.38 16.21 -11.58
N LEU A 270 -2.14 15.63 -10.65
CA LEU A 270 -1.66 15.10 -9.38
C LEU A 270 -1.84 13.58 -9.38
N ILE A 271 -0.75 12.83 -9.19
CA ILE A 271 -0.80 11.40 -8.90
C ILE A 271 -0.96 11.22 -7.39
N ILE A 272 -2.05 10.60 -6.97
CA ILE A 272 -2.27 10.16 -5.59
C ILE A 272 -2.14 8.63 -5.51
N ALA A 273 -1.24 8.13 -4.67
CA ALA A 273 -1.11 6.69 -4.46
C ALA A 273 -0.37 6.30 -3.17
N ARG A 274 -0.73 5.14 -2.58
CA ARG A 274 0.00 4.55 -1.44
C ARG A 274 1.41 4.11 -1.80
N ASN A 275 1.53 3.35 -2.89
CA ASN A 275 2.77 2.71 -3.31
C ASN A 275 3.30 3.42 -4.55
N LEU A 276 4.52 3.95 -4.42
CA LEU A 276 5.32 4.50 -5.52
C LEU A 276 6.28 3.43 -6.05
N PRO A 277 6.95 3.64 -7.21
CA PRO A 277 7.83 2.65 -7.86
C PRO A 277 8.90 2.01 -6.97
N HIS A 278 9.33 2.66 -5.88
CA HIS A 278 10.30 2.12 -4.92
C HIS A 278 9.68 1.18 -3.86
N SER A 279 8.36 0.99 -3.86
CA SER A 279 7.64 0.25 -2.82
C SER A 279 7.56 -1.24 -3.17
N GLU A 280 7.79 -2.11 -2.18
CA GLU A 280 7.59 -3.55 -2.30
C GLU A 280 6.30 -3.96 -1.58
N SER A 281 5.27 -4.35 -2.33
CA SER A 281 3.99 -4.81 -1.78
C SER A 281 3.35 -5.85 -2.69
N VAL A 282 2.86 -6.96 -2.14
CA VAL A 282 2.21 -8.04 -2.92
C VAL A 282 0.99 -7.55 -3.72
N ASP A 283 0.30 -6.51 -3.22
CA ASP A 283 -0.86 -5.86 -3.84
C ASP A 283 -0.46 -4.75 -4.83
N TYR A 284 0.85 -4.49 -4.95
CA TYR A 284 1.40 -3.63 -5.99
C TYR A 284 1.94 -4.49 -7.13
N ALA A 285 1.07 -4.90 -8.06
CA ALA A 285 1.42 -5.88 -9.10
C ALA A 285 2.55 -5.43 -10.07
N SER A 286 2.77 -4.12 -10.21
CA SER A 286 3.62 -3.58 -11.29
C SER A 286 5.11 -3.93 -11.16
N PRO A 287 5.78 -3.79 -10.01
CA PRO A 287 7.20 -4.17 -9.87
C PRO A 287 7.46 -5.68 -10.00
N TRP A 288 6.44 -6.50 -9.78
CA TRP A 288 6.53 -7.96 -9.86
C TRP A 288 6.34 -8.52 -11.27
N ALA A 289 5.79 -7.73 -12.19
CA ALA A 289 5.56 -8.17 -13.55
C ALA A 289 6.88 -8.50 -14.26
N GLY A 290 6.86 -9.47 -15.17
CA GLY A 290 8.03 -9.90 -15.97
C GLY A 290 8.80 -8.71 -16.55
N GLY A 291 8.27 -7.94 -17.50
CA GLY A 291 7.11 -8.19 -18.37
C GLY A 291 7.56 -8.13 -19.83
N HIS A 292 6.87 -8.85 -20.72
CA HIS A 292 7.17 -8.90 -22.15
C HIS A 292 5.90 -8.72 -22.99
N TYR A 293 6.06 -8.64 -24.30
CA TYR A 293 4.95 -8.60 -25.23
C TYR A 293 4.69 -9.94 -25.92
N ARG A 294 3.41 -10.33 -25.95
CA ARG A 294 2.94 -11.55 -26.57
C ARG A 294 1.57 -11.32 -27.19
N PRO A 295 1.45 -11.28 -28.53
CA PRO A 295 0.15 -11.19 -29.17
C PRO A 295 -0.79 -12.30 -28.67
N ILE A 296 -2.04 -11.94 -28.38
CA ILE A 296 -3.06 -12.90 -28.00
C ILE A 296 -4.12 -12.89 -29.10
N PRO A 297 -4.12 -13.89 -30.01
CA PRO A 297 -5.20 -14.07 -30.94
C PRO A 297 -6.49 -14.42 -30.18
N GLY A 298 -7.59 -13.76 -30.55
CA GLY A 298 -8.86 -13.93 -29.88
C GLY A 298 -9.99 -13.22 -30.64
N SER A 299 -11.17 -13.83 -30.64
CA SER A 299 -12.32 -13.38 -31.43
C SER A 299 -13.34 -12.55 -30.62
N SER A 300 -13.29 -12.62 -29.29
CA SER A 300 -14.20 -11.86 -28.41
C SER A 300 -13.95 -10.35 -28.52
N THR A 301 -14.99 -9.56 -28.28
CA THR A 301 -14.89 -8.08 -28.30
C THR A 301 -13.80 -7.57 -27.36
N GLN A 302 -13.69 -8.16 -26.17
CA GLN A 302 -12.66 -7.83 -25.18
C GLN A 302 -11.25 -8.13 -25.72
N LEU A 303 -11.02 -9.33 -26.27
CA LEU A 303 -9.69 -9.72 -26.76
C LEU A 303 -9.27 -8.89 -27.98
N LYS A 304 -10.20 -8.56 -28.87
CA LYS A 304 -9.94 -7.64 -29.99
C LYS A 304 -9.50 -6.27 -29.50
N LYS A 305 -10.20 -5.73 -28.49
CA LYS A 305 -9.86 -4.44 -27.87
C LYS A 305 -8.49 -4.48 -27.18
N GLU A 306 -8.22 -5.52 -26.40
CA GLU A 306 -6.90 -5.72 -25.79
C GLU A 306 -5.78 -5.87 -26.82
N SER A 307 -6.04 -6.56 -27.94
CA SER A 307 -5.06 -6.67 -29.02
C SER A 307 -4.71 -5.31 -29.63
N GLN A 308 -5.68 -4.40 -29.76
CA GLN A 308 -5.45 -3.04 -30.23
C GLN A 308 -4.61 -2.24 -29.22
N TRP A 309 -4.93 -2.33 -27.92
CA TRP A 309 -4.12 -1.68 -26.88
C TRP A 309 -2.70 -2.23 -26.82
N ALA A 310 -2.54 -3.54 -26.98
CA ALA A 310 -1.24 -4.20 -26.95
C ALA A 310 -0.37 -3.73 -28.14
N ARG A 311 -0.97 -3.62 -29.34
CA ARG A 311 -0.28 -3.06 -30.52
C ARG A 311 0.16 -1.62 -30.31
N HIS A 312 -0.72 -0.76 -29.79
CA HIS A 312 -0.35 0.63 -29.51
C HIS A 312 0.79 0.75 -28.48
N THR A 313 0.77 -0.13 -27.47
CA THR A 313 1.86 -0.23 -26.50
C THR A 313 3.16 -0.70 -27.13
N TYR A 314 3.11 -1.69 -28.03
CA TYR A 314 4.26 -2.15 -28.79
C TYR A 314 4.91 -1.02 -29.60
N GLU A 315 4.12 -0.29 -30.39
CA GLU A 315 4.59 0.85 -31.19
C GLU A 315 5.19 1.96 -30.30
N THR A 316 4.61 2.20 -29.13
CA THR A 316 5.14 3.19 -28.18
C THR A 316 6.44 2.75 -27.52
N PHE A 317 6.54 1.47 -27.14
CA PHE A 317 7.77 0.92 -26.57
C PHE A 317 8.89 0.87 -27.59
N GLN A 318 8.60 0.67 -28.87
CA GLN A 318 9.59 0.74 -29.94
C GLN A 318 10.25 2.13 -29.98
N ARG A 319 9.45 3.20 -29.86
CA ARG A 319 9.96 4.57 -29.74
C ARG A 319 10.77 4.76 -28.46
N ILE A 320 10.21 4.40 -27.29
CA ILE A 320 10.89 4.55 -25.99
C ILE A 320 12.24 3.85 -25.98
N ALA A 321 12.32 2.60 -26.46
CA ALA A 321 13.55 1.82 -26.49
C ALA A 321 14.60 2.44 -27.44
N SER A 322 14.15 3.06 -28.54
CA SER A 322 15.04 3.74 -29.48
C SER A 322 15.55 5.11 -28.99
N GLU A 323 14.76 5.79 -28.16
CA GLU A 323 15.05 7.14 -27.68
C GLU A 323 15.80 7.17 -26.34
N ASP A 324 15.50 6.23 -25.44
CA ASP A 324 16.00 6.24 -24.07
C ASP A 324 16.23 4.83 -23.52
N VAL A 325 17.47 4.35 -23.66
CA VAL A 325 17.90 3.04 -23.15
C VAL A 325 17.72 2.93 -21.63
N SER A 326 17.75 4.05 -20.89
CA SER A 326 17.59 4.04 -19.42
C SER A 326 16.16 3.71 -18.97
N SER A 327 15.21 3.68 -19.89
CA SER A 327 13.82 3.24 -19.63
C SER A 327 13.73 1.80 -19.14
N GLY A 328 14.73 0.95 -19.45
CA GLY A 328 14.68 -0.48 -19.13
C GLY A 328 13.76 -1.28 -20.05
N VAL A 329 13.29 -0.70 -21.16
CA VAL A 329 12.63 -1.40 -22.26
C VAL A 329 13.67 -1.77 -23.32
N GLN A 330 13.70 -3.02 -23.75
CA GLN A 330 14.60 -3.47 -24.82
C GLN A 330 13.87 -4.43 -25.76
N PHE A 331 14.10 -4.25 -27.06
CA PHE A 331 13.62 -5.18 -28.07
C PHE A 331 14.61 -6.32 -28.32
N MET A 332 14.07 -7.51 -28.55
CA MET A 332 14.81 -8.77 -28.69
C MET A 332 13.94 -9.83 -29.39
N PRO A 333 14.49 -10.99 -29.78
CA PRO A 333 13.68 -12.09 -30.25
C PRO A 333 12.72 -12.60 -29.15
N GLY A 334 11.56 -13.06 -29.58
CA GLY A 334 10.56 -13.71 -28.75
C GLY A 334 10.12 -15.01 -29.41
N ILE A 335 10.02 -16.06 -28.62
CA ILE A 335 9.59 -17.39 -29.10
C ILE A 335 8.38 -17.84 -28.29
N GLU A 336 7.35 -18.32 -28.99
CA GLU A 336 6.20 -19.01 -28.43
C GLU A 336 6.20 -20.48 -28.88
N HIS A 337 6.13 -21.40 -27.93
CA HIS A 337 6.08 -22.84 -28.15
C HIS A 337 4.77 -23.40 -27.59
N PHE A 338 4.09 -24.24 -28.38
CA PHE A 338 2.80 -24.81 -27.99
C PHE A 338 2.79 -26.33 -28.13
N GLU A 339 2.52 -27.05 -27.02
CA GLU A 339 2.23 -28.48 -27.03
C GLU A 339 0.77 -28.79 -27.40
N SER A 340 -0.14 -27.85 -27.10
CA SER A 340 -1.57 -27.98 -27.38
C SER A 340 -2.19 -26.62 -27.78
N PRO A 341 -1.79 -26.08 -28.94
CA PRO A 341 -2.24 -24.75 -29.38
C PRO A 341 -3.76 -24.69 -29.48
N GLN A 342 -4.33 -23.59 -28.99
CA GLN A 342 -5.75 -23.32 -29.19
C GLN A 342 -6.01 -22.98 -30.67
N PRO A 343 -7.23 -23.23 -31.19
CA PRO A 343 -7.55 -22.97 -32.60
C PRO A 343 -7.16 -21.57 -33.07
N GLU A 344 -7.35 -20.55 -32.22
CA GLU A 344 -7.04 -19.16 -32.56
C GLU A 344 -5.56 -18.92 -32.85
N TYR A 345 -4.64 -19.66 -32.22
CA TYR A 345 -3.21 -19.57 -32.53
C TYR A 345 -2.85 -20.30 -33.81
N VAL A 346 -3.51 -21.43 -34.09
CA VAL A 346 -3.34 -22.16 -35.34
C VAL A 346 -3.83 -21.32 -36.52
N ASP A 347 -5.04 -20.76 -36.40
CA ASP A 347 -5.63 -19.89 -37.42
C ASP A 347 -4.78 -18.64 -37.64
N ALA A 348 -4.28 -18.02 -36.56
CA ALA A 348 -3.40 -16.86 -36.64
C ALA A 348 -2.06 -17.18 -37.33
N ALA A 349 -1.51 -18.38 -37.13
CA ALA A 349 -0.29 -18.83 -37.79
C ALA A 349 -0.52 -19.12 -39.30
N LEU A 350 -1.74 -19.52 -39.69
CA LEU A 350 -2.11 -19.77 -41.09
C LEU A 350 -2.39 -18.48 -41.87
N ASP A 351 -3.04 -17.48 -41.24
CA ASP A 351 -3.36 -16.18 -41.85
C ASP A 351 -2.86 -15.02 -40.98
N VAL A 352 -1.55 -14.83 -40.99
CA VAL A 352 -0.85 -13.83 -40.15
C VAL A 352 -1.37 -12.42 -40.41
N ASN A 353 -1.64 -12.07 -41.67
CA ASN A 353 -2.04 -10.72 -42.10
C ASN A 353 -3.41 -10.30 -41.52
N ASN A 354 -4.28 -11.27 -41.21
CA ASN A 354 -5.57 -11.04 -40.58
C ASN A 354 -5.61 -11.48 -39.11
N SER A 355 -4.46 -11.55 -38.45
CA SER A 355 -4.33 -12.01 -37.06
C SER A 355 -3.79 -10.93 -36.11
N ALA A 356 -3.71 -11.26 -34.81
CA ALA A 356 -3.03 -10.43 -33.80
C ALA A 356 -1.53 -10.19 -34.11
N TYR A 357 -0.92 -11.03 -34.93
CA TYR A 357 0.50 -10.95 -35.32
C TYR A 357 0.74 -10.05 -36.54
N ALA A 358 -0.30 -9.56 -37.24
CA ALA A 358 -0.18 -8.81 -38.50
C ALA A 358 0.80 -7.62 -38.45
N HIS A 359 0.85 -6.92 -37.30
CA HIS A 359 1.70 -5.74 -37.11
C HIS A 359 3.20 -6.04 -37.00
N LEU A 360 3.59 -7.31 -36.82
CA LEU A 360 4.98 -7.74 -36.67
C LEU A 360 5.71 -7.82 -38.03
N GLY A 361 4.95 -7.86 -39.13
CA GLY A 361 5.47 -7.85 -40.49
C GLY A 361 6.57 -8.90 -40.71
N PRO A 362 7.75 -8.51 -41.22
CA PRO A 362 8.81 -9.45 -41.58
C PRO A 362 9.48 -10.12 -40.38
N SER A 363 9.23 -9.65 -39.15
CA SER A 363 9.80 -10.29 -37.97
C SER A 363 9.07 -11.57 -37.59
N PHE A 364 7.81 -11.74 -38.00
CA PHE A 364 7.05 -12.94 -37.72
C PHE A 364 7.56 -14.12 -38.55
N ARG A 365 7.77 -15.27 -37.88
CA ARG A 365 8.19 -16.51 -38.50
C ARG A 365 7.46 -17.69 -37.84
N ASN A 366 6.77 -18.49 -38.64
CA ASN A 366 6.35 -19.82 -38.21
C ASN A 366 7.57 -20.73 -38.17
N ILE A 367 7.84 -21.37 -37.03
CA ILE A 367 8.96 -22.29 -36.87
C ILE A 367 8.59 -23.61 -37.58
N PRO A 368 9.36 -24.04 -38.59
CA PRO A 368 9.10 -25.28 -39.32
C PRO A 368 9.10 -26.52 -38.41
N GLN A 369 8.28 -27.52 -38.74
CA GLN A 369 8.15 -28.74 -37.93
C GLN A 369 9.47 -29.51 -37.75
N ASN A 370 10.37 -29.46 -38.73
CA ASN A 370 11.70 -30.06 -38.61
C ASN A 370 12.60 -29.35 -37.58
N GLU A 371 12.43 -28.04 -37.36
CA GLU A 371 13.12 -27.30 -36.29
C GLU A 371 12.50 -27.61 -34.92
N LEU A 372 11.18 -27.85 -34.87
CA LEU A 372 10.47 -28.26 -33.65
C LEU A 372 10.73 -29.72 -33.25
N ALA A 373 11.11 -30.59 -34.19
CA ALA A 373 11.28 -32.02 -33.96
C ALA A 373 12.31 -32.39 -32.88
N ALA A 374 13.22 -31.47 -32.52
CA ALA A 374 14.12 -31.62 -31.38
C ALA A 374 13.35 -31.78 -30.05
N ASP A 375 12.13 -31.22 -29.97
CA ASP A 375 11.18 -31.38 -28.88
C ASP A 375 9.85 -31.94 -29.44
N GLY A 376 9.78 -33.27 -29.54
CA GLY A 376 8.65 -33.98 -30.17
C GLY A 376 7.27 -33.77 -29.52
N ALA A 377 7.16 -32.99 -28.46
CA ALA A 377 5.87 -32.58 -27.88
C ALA A 377 5.29 -31.32 -28.53
N LEU A 378 6.09 -30.52 -29.23
CA LEU A 378 5.66 -29.25 -29.82
C LEU A 378 4.84 -29.46 -31.10
N LYS A 379 3.71 -28.76 -31.18
CA LYS A 379 2.81 -28.77 -32.34
C LYS A 379 2.84 -27.47 -33.14
N LEU A 380 3.17 -26.37 -32.49
CA LEU A 380 3.30 -25.05 -33.12
C LEU A 380 4.44 -24.28 -32.45
N GLY A 381 5.23 -23.58 -33.26
CA GLY A 381 6.26 -22.66 -32.80
C GLY A 381 6.18 -21.37 -33.61
N ILE A 382 6.28 -20.24 -32.92
CA ILE A 382 6.22 -18.91 -33.52
C ILE A 382 7.41 -18.11 -32.98
N GLU A 383 8.11 -17.41 -33.86
CA GLU A 383 9.18 -16.49 -33.53
C GLU A 383 8.85 -15.10 -34.07
N TYR A 384 9.15 -14.06 -33.28
CA TYR A 384 8.95 -12.67 -33.69
C TYR A 384 9.84 -11.71 -32.92
N TRP A 385 9.95 -10.47 -33.41
CA TRP A 385 10.62 -9.39 -32.68
C TRP A 385 9.67 -8.84 -31.62
N THR A 386 10.13 -8.78 -30.37
CA THR A 386 9.32 -8.36 -29.22
C THR A 386 10.13 -7.51 -28.26
N TYR A 387 9.55 -7.13 -27.12
CA TYR A 387 10.25 -6.43 -26.05
C TYR A 387 10.19 -7.18 -24.72
N CYS A 388 11.20 -6.94 -23.88
CA CYS A 388 11.15 -7.20 -22.45
C CYS A 388 11.38 -5.90 -21.67
N VAL A 389 10.82 -5.84 -20.48
CA VAL A 389 10.85 -4.66 -19.61
C VAL A 389 11.45 -5.02 -18.26
N ASN A 390 12.47 -4.26 -17.84
CA ASN A 390 12.91 -4.23 -16.46
C ASN A 390 11.93 -3.34 -15.67
N THR A 391 10.87 -3.95 -15.15
CA THR A 391 9.69 -3.22 -14.63
C THR A 391 10.00 -2.28 -13.45
N PRO A 392 10.87 -2.60 -12.47
CA PRO A 392 11.26 -1.61 -11.45
C PRO A 392 11.92 -0.35 -12.04
N LEU A 393 12.86 -0.52 -12.99
CA LEU A 393 13.51 0.63 -13.65
C LEU A 393 12.51 1.42 -14.48
N TYR A 394 11.65 0.73 -15.22
CA TYR A 394 10.65 1.35 -16.08
C TYR A 394 9.65 2.20 -15.29
N LEU A 395 9.16 1.71 -14.15
CA LEU A 395 8.26 2.48 -13.28
C LEU A 395 8.95 3.73 -12.71
N GLY A 396 10.22 3.61 -12.29
CA GLY A 396 11.03 4.75 -11.86
C GLY A 396 11.24 5.77 -12.97
N TRP A 397 11.49 5.30 -14.20
CA TRP A 397 11.64 6.13 -15.39
C TRP A 397 10.35 6.91 -15.72
N LEU A 398 9.19 6.25 -15.69
CA LEU A 398 7.90 6.90 -15.92
C LEU A 398 7.63 7.99 -14.87
N LEU A 399 7.81 7.68 -13.59
CA LEU A 399 7.61 8.65 -12.51
C LEU A 399 8.54 9.84 -12.65
N ARG A 400 9.82 9.60 -12.96
CA ARG A 400 10.81 10.67 -13.19
C ARG A 400 10.41 11.56 -14.35
N LYS A 401 10.00 10.99 -15.50
CA LYS A 401 9.53 11.77 -16.66
C LYS A 401 8.32 12.64 -16.28
N PHE A 402 7.38 12.08 -15.51
CA PHE A 402 6.18 12.79 -15.09
C PHE A 402 6.50 13.98 -14.19
N VAL A 403 7.35 13.78 -13.18
CA VAL A 403 7.78 14.86 -12.27
C VAL A 403 8.58 15.94 -12.99
N LEU A 404 9.53 15.56 -13.85
CA LEU A 404 10.31 16.52 -14.65
C LEU A 404 9.47 17.29 -15.68
N GLY A 405 8.35 16.70 -16.13
CA GLY A 405 7.33 17.39 -16.93
C GLY A 405 6.45 18.37 -16.14
N GLY A 406 6.70 18.57 -14.84
CA GLY A 406 5.91 19.45 -13.96
C GLY A 406 4.73 18.75 -13.28
N GLY A 407 4.67 17.43 -13.33
CA GLY A 407 3.63 16.63 -12.67
C GLY A 407 3.83 16.57 -11.16
N GLN A 408 2.74 16.59 -10.40
CA GLN A 408 2.77 16.51 -8.95
C GLN A 408 2.45 15.11 -8.46
N VAL A 409 3.11 14.67 -7.39
CA VAL A 409 2.93 13.35 -6.81
C VAL A 409 2.73 13.47 -5.32
N GLN A 410 1.69 12.83 -4.81
CA GLN A 410 1.40 12.76 -3.39
C GLN A 410 1.22 11.30 -2.99
N GLN A 411 2.12 10.83 -2.13
CA GLN A 411 2.02 9.47 -1.61
C GLN A 411 0.93 9.41 -0.55
N TYR A 412 -0.31 9.06 -0.89
CA TYR A 412 -1.44 9.03 0.04
C TYR A 412 -2.31 7.81 -0.24
N ALA A 413 -2.76 7.14 0.83
CA ALA A 413 -3.67 6.01 0.74
C ALA A 413 -5.10 6.52 0.82
N LEU A 414 -5.84 6.35 -0.27
CA LEU A 414 -7.26 6.71 -0.33
C LEU A 414 -8.09 5.54 0.18
N SER A 415 -9.04 5.83 1.08
CA SER A 415 -9.98 4.83 1.59
C SER A 415 -11.19 4.66 0.67
N SER A 416 -11.55 5.72 -0.06
CA SER A 416 -12.58 5.72 -1.11
C SER A 416 -12.14 6.60 -2.29
N LEU A 417 -12.82 6.48 -3.43
CA LEU A 417 -12.53 7.36 -4.58
C LEU A 417 -12.88 8.82 -4.31
N ASP A 418 -13.90 9.08 -3.48
CA ASP A 418 -14.35 10.44 -3.17
C ASP A 418 -13.26 11.28 -2.50
N GLU A 419 -12.41 10.65 -1.68
CA GLU A 419 -11.27 11.32 -1.05
C GLU A 419 -10.32 11.94 -2.06
N ALA A 420 -10.21 11.39 -3.28
CA ALA A 420 -9.33 11.92 -4.32
C ALA A 420 -9.74 13.35 -4.73
N PHE A 421 -11.03 13.66 -4.69
CA PHE A 421 -11.53 15.00 -5.01
C PHE A 421 -11.23 16.04 -3.92
N VAL A 422 -11.05 15.59 -2.67
CA VAL A 422 -10.76 16.46 -1.53
C VAL A 422 -9.25 16.64 -1.34
N VAL A 423 -8.50 15.53 -1.40
CA VAL A 423 -7.06 15.51 -1.12
C VAL A 423 -6.27 16.28 -2.18
N GLY A 424 -6.72 16.27 -3.44
CA GLY A 424 -6.06 16.99 -4.52
C GLY A 424 -6.28 18.50 -4.55
N SER A 425 -7.04 19.06 -3.59
CA SER A 425 -7.40 20.49 -3.52
C SER A 425 -6.63 21.27 -2.44
N SER A 426 -5.39 20.87 -2.15
CA SER A 426 -4.56 21.36 -1.04
C SER A 426 -4.27 22.86 -1.01
N ASP A 427 -4.48 23.58 -2.10
CA ASP A 427 -4.01 24.96 -2.29
C ASP A 427 -5.16 25.99 -2.24
N GLY A 428 -6.38 25.58 -1.87
CA GLY A 428 -7.53 26.48 -1.69
C GLY A 428 -8.16 27.04 -2.97
N GLU A 429 -7.48 26.93 -4.13
CA GLU A 429 -7.96 27.50 -5.41
C GLU A 429 -8.21 26.47 -6.52
N SER A 430 -7.82 25.19 -6.35
CA SER A 430 -7.93 24.17 -7.41
C SER A 430 -8.81 23.00 -6.99
N PHE A 431 -10.06 22.99 -7.47
CA PHE A 431 -10.96 21.86 -7.32
C PHE A 431 -10.61 20.76 -8.32
N VAL A 432 -10.34 19.54 -7.82
CA VAL A 432 -10.19 18.37 -8.70
C VAL A 432 -11.47 18.20 -9.51
N LYS A 433 -11.39 18.37 -10.82
CA LYS A 433 -12.55 18.27 -11.72
C LYS A 433 -12.87 16.83 -12.09
N THR A 434 -11.82 16.04 -12.26
CA THR A 434 -11.88 14.68 -12.78
C THR A 434 -10.85 13.82 -12.06
N VAL A 435 -11.25 12.60 -11.69
CA VAL A 435 -10.35 11.58 -11.15
C VAL A 435 -10.18 10.48 -12.17
N VAL A 436 -8.94 10.03 -12.37
CA VAL A 436 -8.67 8.82 -13.17
C VAL A 436 -8.33 7.68 -12.22
N ASN A 437 -9.22 6.69 -12.12
CA ASN A 437 -9.10 5.56 -11.22
C ASN A 437 -8.27 4.42 -11.85
N CYS A 438 -6.97 4.44 -11.57
CA CYS A 438 -6.01 3.40 -11.97
C CYS A 438 -5.62 2.47 -10.80
N SER A 439 -6.52 2.24 -9.84
CA SER A 439 -6.22 1.56 -8.56
C SER A 439 -5.97 0.04 -8.67
N GLY A 440 -6.14 -0.54 -9.86
CA GLY A 440 -6.07 -1.97 -10.10
C GLY A 440 -7.38 -2.70 -9.81
N THR A 441 -7.93 -2.54 -8.60
CA THR A 441 -9.14 -3.27 -8.13
C THR A 441 -10.41 -2.42 -8.01
N GLY A 442 -10.40 -1.18 -8.48
CA GLY A 442 -11.63 -0.42 -8.72
C GLY A 442 -12.25 0.35 -7.56
N PHE A 443 -11.93 0.00 -6.31
CA PHE A 443 -12.61 0.46 -5.06
C PHE A 443 -13.96 -0.26 -4.92
N SER A 444 -13.89 -1.48 -4.36
CA SER A 444 -15.00 -2.42 -4.16
C SER A 444 -15.85 -2.74 -5.38
N ASP A 445 -15.22 -2.81 -6.55
CA ASP A 445 -15.86 -3.43 -7.70
C ASP A 445 -16.01 -4.93 -7.44
N GLU A 446 -17.24 -5.41 -7.24
CA GLU A 446 -17.57 -6.82 -6.96
C GLU A 446 -17.07 -7.77 -8.06
N LYS A 447 -16.92 -7.27 -9.29
CA LYS A 447 -16.36 -8.05 -10.40
C LYS A 447 -14.84 -8.15 -10.31
N SER A 448 -14.18 -7.35 -9.49
CA SER A 448 -12.73 -7.38 -9.36
C SER A 448 -12.27 -8.50 -8.43
N PHE A 449 -11.25 -9.23 -8.87
CA PHE A 449 -10.64 -10.30 -8.11
C PHE A 449 -9.14 -10.34 -8.36
N ILE A 450 -8.40 -11.02 -7.48
CA ILE A 450 -6.96 -11.19 -7.64
C ILE A 450 -6.62 -12.50 -8.34
N ILE A 451 -5.51 -12.52 -9.07
CA ILE A 451 -4.88 -13.73 -9.57
C ILE A 451 -3.45 -13.75 -9.04
N ARG A 452 -3.19 -14.59 -8.03
CA ARG A 452 -1.84 -14.79 -7.51
C ARG A 452 -0.94 -15.37 -8.58
N GLY A 453 0.25 -14.81 -8.67
CA GLY A 453 1.33 -15.27 -9.51
C GLY A 453 2.61 -15.38 -8.73
N GLN A 454 3.20 -16.57 -8.72
CA GLN A 454 4.53 -16.79 -8.22
C GLN A 454 5.48 -16.98 -9.40
N THR A 455 6.61 -16.28 -9.34
CA THR A 455 7.76 -16.38 -10.25
C THR A 455 9.05 -16.43 -9.44
N CYS A 456 10.16 -16.78 -10.08
CA CYS A 456 11.50 -16.81 -9.49
C CYS A 456 12.42 -15.88 -10.29
N LEU A 457 13.07 -14.94 -9.63
CA LEU A 457 14.10 -14.09 -10.25
C LEU A 457 15.46 -14.77 -10.11
N VAL A 458 16.15 -14.99 -11.23
CA VAL A 458 17.47 -15.62 -11.28
C VAL A 458 18.51 -14.69 -11.92
N ARG A 459 19.78 -14.87 -11.57
CA ARG A 459 20.90 -14.14 -12.20
C ARG A 459 21.21 -14.67 -13.60
N ASN A 460 20.95 -15.95 -13.86
CA ASN A 460 21.17 -16.59 -15.15
C ASN A 460 20.47 -15.81 -16.27
N GLN A 461 21.17 -15.63 -17.38
CA GLN A 461 20.68 -14.84 -18.51
C GLN A 461 20.28 -15.76 -19.66
N ILE A 462 19.26 -15.33 -20.40
CA ILE A 462 18.88 -15.91 -21.69
C ILE A 462 18.90 -14.81 -22.76
N PRO A 463 19.25 -15.14 -24.01
CA PRO A 463 19.42 -14.14 -25.08
C PRO A 463 18.09 -13.58 -25.62
N TYR A 464 16.97 -14.25 -25.37
CA TYR A 464 15.64 -13.90 -25.88
C TYR A 464 14.56 -14.36 -24.90
N THR A 465 13.35 -13.82 -25.01
CA THR A 465 12.23 -14.33 -24.21
C THR A 465 11.60 -15.56 -24.85
N LEU A 466 11.26 -16.55 -24.03
CA LEU A 466 10.57 -17.76 -24.49
C LEU A 466 9.35 -18.01 -23.61
N THR A 467 8.21 -18.26 -24.25
CA THR A 467 6.96 -18.67 -23.61
C THR A 467 6.55 -20.05 -24.14
N ARG A 468 6.20 -20.96 -23.24
CA ARG A 468 5.74 -22.31 -23.57
C ARG A 468 4.36 -22.56 -22.97
N GLN A 469 3.42 -23.01 -23.81
CA GLN A 469 2.18 -23.64 -23.37
C GLN A 469 2.39 -25.16 -23.26
N ASN A 470 2.22 -25.68 -22.06
CA ASN A 470 2.37 -27.10 -21.78
C ASN A 470 1.06 -27.85 -22.12
N ALA A 471 1.14 -29.17 -22.31
CA ALA A 471 -0.01 -30.01 -22.66
C ALA A 471 -1.17 -29.98 -21.64
N ASP A 472 -0.87 -29.68 -20.37
CA ASP A 472 -1.85 -29.53 -19.29
C ASP A 472 -2.54 -28.14 -19.26
N GLY A 473 -2.22 -27.27 -20.23
CA GLY A 473 -2.75 -25.91 -20.33
C GLY A 473 -2.04 -24.88 -19.44
N THR A 474 -1.06 -25.29 -18.64
CA THR A 474 -0.20 -24.37 -17.88
C THR A 474 0.81 -23.68 -18.79
N TRP A 475 1.41 -22.60 -18.28
CA TRP A 475 2.35 -21.77 -19.03
C TRP A 475 3.67 -21.65 -18.27
N SER A 476 4.76 -21.85 -18.99
CA SER A 476 6.12 -21.62 -18.52
C SER A 476 6.73 -20.49 -19.35
N PHE A 477 7.47 -19.59 -18.73
CA PHE A 477 8.14 -18.51 -19.44
C PHE A 477 9.45 -18.13 -18.77
N ALA A 478 10.37 -17.63 -19.61
CA ALA A 478 11.56 -16.95 -19.16
C ALA A 478 11.66 -15.58 -19.85
N ILE A 479 11.79 -14.54 -19.02
CA ILE A 479 11.75 -13.14 -19.43
C ILE A 479 13.04 -12.46 -18.96
N PRO A 480 14.02 -12.23 -19.85
CA PRO A 480 15.24 -11.53 -19.49
C PRO A 480 14.94 -10.05 -19.31
N ARG A 481 15.24 -9.50 -18.13
CA ARG A 481 15.08 -8.08 -17.85
C ARG A 481 16.34 -7.33 -18.30
N PRO A 482 16.19 -6.31 -19.17
CA PRO A 482 17.30 -5.46 -19.61
C PRO A 482 18.07 -4.80 -18.47
N LEU A 483 19.26 -4.27 -18.78
CA LEU A 483 20.10 -3.51 -17.85
C LEU A 483 20.41 -4.28 -16.55
N SER A 484 20.86 -5.52 -16.69
CA SER A 484 21.23 -6.41 -15.57
C SER A 484 20.08 -6.68 -14.59
N GLY A 485 18.83 -6.71 -15.09
CA GLY A 485 17.64 -6.93 -14.26
C GLY A 485 17.40 -8.39 -13.84
N GLY A 486 18.26 -9.32 -14.26
CA GLY A 486 18.07 -10.77 -14.07
C GLY A 486 17.06 -11.36 -15.06
N THR A 487 16.74 -12.64 -14.92
CA THR A 487 15.69 -13.31 -15.70
C THR A 487 14.55 -13.72 -14.79
N ILE A 488 13.32 -13.36 -15.16
CA ILE A 488 12.11 -13.83 -14.48
C ILE A 488 11.72 -15.18 -15.06
N ILE A 489 11.72 -16.20 -14.20
CA ILE A 489 11.23 -17.54 -14.49
C ILE A 489 9.84 -17.66 -13.91
N GLY A 490 8.86 -17.93 -14.76
CA GLY A 490 7.50 -18.07 -14.31
C GLY A 490 6.69 -19.09 -15.09
N GLY A 491 5.43 -19.28 -14.72
CA GLY A 491 4.84 -18.72 -13.52
C GLY A 491 3.45 -19.28 -13.25
N THR A 492 2.91 -19.04 -12.06
CA THR A 492 1.58 -19.55 -11.71
C THR A 492 0.46 -18.56 -12.03
N LYS A 493 -0.74 -19.11 -12.21
CA LYS A 493 -2.01 -18.39 -12.35
C LYS A 493 -3.02 -18.99 -11.37
N GLN A 494 -3.20 -18.35 -10.23
CA GLN A 494 -4.04 -18.85 -9.13
C GLN A 494 -5.12 -17.82 -8.80
N PRO A 495 -6.30 -17.86 -9.47
CA PRO A 495 -7.42 -16.99 -9.17
C PRO A 495 -7.87 -17.12 -7.70
N HIS A 496 -8.24 -16.00 -7.08
CA HIS A 496 -8.75 -15.91 -5.71
C HIS A 496 -7.80 -16.42 -4.59
N ASP A 497 -6.55 -16.76 -4.91
CA ASP A 497 -5.57 -17.17 -3.91
C ASP A 497 -4.92 -15.94 -3.27
N TRP A 498 -5.29 -15.64 -2.03
CA TRP A 498 -4.78 -14.50 -1.28
C TRP A 498 -3.48 -14.78 -0.52
N ASN A 499 -2.84 -15.93 -0.66
CA ASN A 499 -1.62 -16.21 0.10
C ASN A 499 -0.45 -15.30 -0.35
N PRO A 500 0.12 -14.47 0.55
CA PRO A 500 1.19 -13.54 0.19
C PRO A 500 2.58 -14.18 0.11
N HIS A 501 2.75 -15.39 0.65
CA HIS A 501 4.05 -16.04 0.79
C HIS A 501 4.39 -16.92 -0.41
N ALA A 502 5.67 -16.97 -0.76
CA ALA A 502 6.17 -17.89 -1.78
C ALA A 502 6.08 -19.34 -1.27
N ARG A 503 5.73 -20.26 -2.18
CA ARG A 503 5.68 -21.69 -1.92
C ARG A 503 6.93 -22.37 -2.48
N PRO A 504 7.78 -23.01 -1.66
CA PRO A 504 9.03 -23.63 -2.12
C PRO A 504 8.83 -24.66 -3.24
N GLU A 505 7.77 -25.47 -3.15
CA GLU A 505 7.42 -26.50 -4.14
C GLU A 505 7.10 -25.91 -5.52
N ILE A 506 6.52 -24.70 -5.54
CA ILE A 506 6.28 -23.97 -6.79
C ILE A 506 7.61 -23.52 -7.39
N ARG A 507 8.53 -22.96 -6.59
CA ARG A 507 9.86 -22.56 -7.06
C ARG A 507 10.61 -23.73 -7.69
N GLU A 508 10.64 -24.87 -7.01
CA GLU A 508 11.29 -26.08 -7.52
C GLU A 508 10.74 -26.51 -8.88
N THR A 509 9.42 -26.45 -9.04
CA THR A 509 8.75 -26.76 -10.31
C THR A 509 9.12 -25.76 -11.40
N LEU A 510 9.13 -24.46 -11.09
CA LEU A 510 9.52 -23.41 -12.04
C LEU A 510 10.96 -23.58 -12.54
N LEU A 511 11.90 -23.84 -11.64
CA LEU A 511 13.31 -24.02 -11.99
C LEU A 511 13.54 -25.34 -12.75
N ARG A 512 12.86 -26.43 -12.38
CA ARG A 512 12.93 -27.70 -13.11
C ARG A 512 12.45 -27.54 -14.55
N ASN A 513 11.34 -26.85 -14.75
CA ASN A 513 10.80 -26.52 -16.05
C ASN A 513 11.76 -25.62 -16.85
N ALA A 514 12.38 -24.64 -16.18
CA ALA A 514 13.33 -23.76 -16.82
C ALA A 514 14.59 -24.48 -17.30
N ALA A 515 15.16 -25.37 -16.49
CA ALA A 515 16.30 -26.21 -16.89
C ALA A 515 15.98 -27.13 -18.08
N LYS A 516 14.71 -27.52 -18.24
CA LYS A 516 14.27 -28.41 -19.31
C LYS A 516 14.11 -27.68 -20.65
N TRP A 517 13.58 -26.46 -20.64
CA TRP A 517 13.05 -25.85 -21.86
C TRP A 517 13.72 -24.55 -22.29
N PHE A 518 14.42 -23.84 -21.40
CA PHE A 518 14.96 -22.52 -21.74
C PHE A 518 16.48 -22.56 -21.97
N PRO A 519 16.97 -21.83 -22.99
CA PRO A 519 18.37 -21.85 -23.37
C PRO A 519 19.16 -20.85 -22.51
N PHE A 520 19.65 -21.30 -21.36
CA PHE A 520 20.60 -20.54 -20.55
C PHE A 520 22.00 -20.65 -21.15
N ALA A 521 22.73 -19.52 -21.14
CA ALA A 521 24.12 -19.48 -21.54
C ALA A 521 24.98 -20.16 -20.46
N ASP A 522 25.09 -21.49 -20.55
CA ASP A 522 26.21 -22.36 -20.12
C ASP A 522 25.70 -23.81 -20.07
N GLY A 523 26.41 -24.71 -20.76
CA GLY A 523 26.00 -26.09 -21.04
C GLY A 523 25.76 -26.97 -19.80
N ASP A 524 24.93 -28.01 -20.00
CA ASP A 524 24.59 -29.11 -19.11
C ASP A 524 24.13 -28.76 -17.68
N LYS A 525 22.79 -28.74 -17.52
CA LYS A 525 22.02 -28.55 -16.28
C LYS A 525 22.32 -27.22 -15.57
N PRO A 526 21.62 -26.13 -15.90
CA PRO A 526 21.88 -24.83 -15.30
C PRO A 526 21.64 -24.90 -13.78
N GLU A 527 22.71 -24.72 -13.01
CA GLU A 527 22.57 -24.35 -11.60
C GLU A 527 22.01 -22.92 -11.57
N PHE A 528 20.83 -22.76 -10.99
CA PHE A 528 20.16 -21.46 -10.92
C PHE A 528 20.67 -20.66 -9.74
N SER A 529 21.29 -19.52 -10.03
CA SER A 529 21.59 -18.51 -9.02
C SER A 529 20.33 -17.70 -8.72
N VAL A 530 19.52 -18.22 -7.80
CA VAL A 530 18.26 -17.61 -7.36
C VAL A 530 18.55 -16.32 -6.59
N ILE A 531 17.95 -15.22 -7.04
CA ILE A 531 18.01 -13.93 -6.35
C ILE A 531 16.86 -13.85 -5.32
N ARG A 532 15.63 -14.14 -5.75
CA ARG A 532 14.46 -14.19 -4.87
C ARG A 532 13.25 -14.86 -5.53
N ASP A 533 12.36 -15.37 -4.69
CA ASP A 533 10.98 -15.64 -5.06
C ASP A 533 10.19 -14.34 -5.15
N VAL A 534 9.28 -14.26 -6.12
CA VAL A 534 8.42 -13.10 -6.36
C VAL A 534 6.97 -13.57 -6.33
N VAL A 535 6.16 -12.95 -5.47
CA VAL A 535 4.71 -13.16 -5.39
C VAL A 535 4.02 -11.84 -5.65
N GLY A 536 3.12 -11.82 -6.64
CA GLY A 536 2.27 -10.68 -6.96
C GLY A 536 0.82 -11.08 -7.13
N ARG A 537 -0.09 -10.20 -6.71
CA ARG A 537 -1.54 -10.35 -6.93
C ARG A 537 -1.95 -9.49 -8.12
N ARG A 538 -2.23 -10.13 -9.25
CA ARG A 538 -2.65 -9.45 -10.48
C ARG A 538 -4.11 -9.01 -10.34
N PRO A 539 -4.45 -7.73 -10.48
CA PRO A 539 -5.82 -7.26 -10.29
C PRO A 539 -6.63 -7.50 -11.57
N ALA A 540 -7.45 -8.54 -11.56
CA ALA A 540 -8.32 -8.93 -12.66
C ALA A 540 -9.77 -8.48 -12.39
N ARG A 541 -10.61 -8.63 -13.40
CA ARG A 541 -12.02 -8.30 -13.33
C ARG A 541 -12.86 -9.20 -14.23
N GLU A 542 -13.99 -9.67 -13.73
CA GLU A 542 -14.98 -10.41 -14.52
C GLU A 542 -15.54 -9.52 -15.64
N GLY A 543 -15.61 -10.09 -16.85
CA GLY A 543 -15.98 -9.34 -18.06
C GLY A 543 -14.86 -8.45 -18.63
N GLY A 544 -13.67 -8.45 -18.02
CA GLY A 544 -12.51 -7.69 -18.51
C GLY A 544 -12.32 -6.33 -17.86
N ALA A 545 -11.31 -5.60 -18.34
CA ALA A 545 -10.91 -4.30 -17.82
C ALA A 545 -12.05 -3.27 -17.91
N ARG A 546 -12.22 -2.47 -16.86
CA ARG A 546 -13.21 -1.37 -16.82
C ARG A 546 -12.55 -0.08 -17.29
N ILE A 547 -12.85 0.32 -18.54
CA ILE A 547 -12.41 1.57 -19.16
C ILE A 547 -13.65 2.38 -19.57
N GLU A 548 -14.08 3.31 -18.71
CA GLU A 548 -15.29 4.11 -18.94
C GLU A 548 -15.31 5.36 -18.05
N ALA A 549 -16.15 6.33 -18.41
CA ALA A 549 -16.38 7.54 -17.62
C ALA A 549 -17.71 7.39 -16.88
N GLU A 550 -17.68 7.59 -15.57
CA GLU A 550 -18.84 7.52 -14.69
C GLU A 550 -19.08 8.89 -14.05
N ARG A 551 -20.34 9.34 -14.03
CA ARG A 551 -20.74 10.53 -13.26
C ARG A 551 -21.20 10.09 -11.89
N VAL A 552 -20.56 10.63 -10.86
CA VAL A 552 -20.80 10.29 -9.46
C VAL A 552 -21.20 11.52 -8.66
N ASP A 553 -22.05 11.33 -7.66
CA ASP A 553 -22.43 12.36 -6.70
C ASP A 553 -21.46 12.31 -5.52
N VAL A 554 -20.47 13.21 -5.48
CA VAL A 554 -19.47 13.26 -4.41
C VAL A 554 -19.82 14.35 -3.40
N VAL A 555 -19.37 14.19 -2.16
CA VAL A 555 -19.54 15.24 -1.14
C VAL A 555 -18.83 16.51 -1.61
N ALA A 556 -19.56 17.61 -1.71
CA ALA A 556 -19.00 18.88 -2.16
C ALA A 556 -17.93 19.35 -1.15
N PRO A 557 -16.66 19.46 -1.55
CA PRO A 557 -15.54 19.69 -0.65
C PRO A 557 -15.58 21.06 0.03
N ASP A 558 -16.38 22.00 -0.49
CA ASP A 558 -16.60 23.36 -0.01
C ASP A 558 -17.79 23.50 0.96
N THR A 559 -18.51 22.42 1.26
CA THR A 559 -19.68 22.46 2.14
C THR A 559 -19.40 21.87 3.52
N LEU A 560 -19.60 22.69 4.56
CA LEU A 560 -19.42 22.29 5.97
C LEU A 560 -20.50 21.32 6.47
N ASP A 561 -21.55 21.06 5.68
CA ASP A 561 -22.69 20.24 6.08
C ASP A 561 -22.48 18.72 5.87
N GLY A 562 -21.47 18.32 5.08
CA GLY A 562 -21.20 16.93 4.70
C GLY A 562 -22.33 16.24 3.91
N ARG A 563 -23.37 17.00 3.53
CA ARG A 563 -24.61 16.53 2.92
C ARG A 563 -24.75 17.00 1.49
N THR A 564 -24.23 18.17 1.15
CA THR A 564 -24.27 18.67 -0.21
C THR A 564 -23.45 17.76 -1.12
N ARG A 565 -24.04 17.40 -2.26
CA ARG A 565 -23.43 16.54 -3.26
C ARG A 565 -23.25 17.34 -4.55
N GLU A 566 -22.10 17.20 -5.18
CA GLU A 566 -21.85 17.73 -6.52
C GLU A 566 -21.53 16.60 -7.49
N LYS A 567 -21.93 16.79 -8.75
CA LYS A 567 -21.62 15.81 -9.80
C LYS A 567 -20.18 15.97 -10.26
N LYS A 568 -19.40 14.92 -10.09
CA LYS A 568 -18.05 14.80 -10.66
C LYS A 568 -17.98 13.65 -11.64
N THR A 569 -16.89 13.62 -12.41
CA THR A 569 -16.60 12.53 -13.34
C THR A 569 -15.40 11.75 -12.85
N ILE A 570 -15.54 10.43 -12.80
CA ILE A 570 -14.44 9.48 -12.61
C ILE A 570 -14.24 8.74 -13.92
N VAL A 571 -12.99 8.65 -14.37
CA VAL A 571 -12.60 7.81 -15.51
C VAL A 571 -11.91 6.57 -14.97
N HIS A 572 -12.52 5.41 -15.14
CA HIS A 572 -12.00 4.14 -14.67
C HIS A 572 -10.98 3.56 -15.66
N ALA A 573 -9.89 3.00 -15.14
CA ALA A 573 -8.89 2.28 -15.93
C ALA A 573 -8.20 1.18 -15.09
N TYR A 574 -8.91 0.06 -14.86
CA TYR A 574 -8.43 -1.01 -13.98
C TYR A 574 -8.95 -2.40 -14.37
N GLY A 575 -8.49 -3.46 -13.67
CA GLY A 575 -8.92 -4.84 -13.92
C GLY A 575 -8.20 -5.56 -15.07
N LEU A 576 -6.96 -5.17 -15.41
CA LEU A 576 -6.21 -5.70 -16.57
C LEU A 576 -5.52 -7.07 -16.31
N GLY A 577 -5.68 -7.63 -15.12
CA GLY A 577 -5.09 -8.92 -14.75
C GLY A 577 -3.57 -8.92 -14.93
N GLY A 578 -3.07 -9.93 -15.64
CA GLY A 578 -1.62 -10.13 -15.85
C GLY A 578 -1.00 -9.29 -16.96
N ARG A 579 -1.77 -8.44 -17.64
CA ARG A 579 -1.35 -7.76 -18.87
C ARG A 579 -1.14 -6.25 -18.72
N GLY A 580 -1.08 -5.74 -17.49
CA GLY A 580 -1.01 -4.30 -17.22
C GLY A 580 0.15 -3.58 -17.93
N VAL A 581 1.36 -4.16 -17.98
CA VAL A 581 2.50 -3.57 -18.69
C VAL A 581 2.27 -3.59 -20.20
N GLU A 582 1.82 -4.73 -20.71
CA GLU A 582 1.60 -5.02 -22.13
C GLU A 582 0.52 -4.12 -22.76
N LEU A 583 -0.47 -3.72 -21.97
CA LEU A 583 -1.61 -2.90 -22.41
C LEU A 583 -1.46 -1.42 -22.01
N SER A 584 -0.37 -1.05 -21.32
CA SER A 584 -0.27 0.21 -20.59
C SER A 584 -0.52 1.47 -21.42
N TRP A 585 0.14 1.63 -22.55
CA TRP A 585 -0.01 2.84 -23.38
C TRP A 585 -1.25 2.83 -24.24
N GLY A 586 -1.70 1.66 -24.69
CA GLY A 586 -2.99 1.53 -25.38
C GLY A 586 -4.16 1.96 -24.49
N VAL A 587 -4.16 1.53 -23.24
CA VAL A 587 -5.16 1.95 -22.24
C VAL A 587 -4.99 3.42 -21.89
N ALA A 588 -3.76 3.93 -21.76
CA ALA A 588 -3.51 5.36 -21.55
C ALA A 588 -4.08 6.23 -22.69
N GLU A 589 -3.94 5.78 -23.94
CA GLU A 589 -4.49 6.47 -25.11
C GLU A 589 -6.02 6.41 -25.14
N GLU A 590 -6.62 5.27 -24.78
CA GLU A 590 -8.08 5.19 -24.68
C GLU A 590 -8.63 6.08 -23.57
N VAL A 591 -8.01 6.12 -22.40
CA VAL A 591 -8.41 7.03 -21.31
C VAL A 591 -8.34 8.48 -21.78
N ARG A 592 -7.27 8.85 -22.49
CA ARG A 592 -7.12 10.19 -23.08
C ARG A 592 -8.24 10.49 -24.08
N ALA A 593 -8.52 9.58 -25.01
CA ALA A 593 -9.58 9.73 -26.00
C ALA A 593 -10.96 9.88 -25.35
N LEU A 594 -11.25 9.08 -24.32
CA LEU A 594 -12.46 9.15 -23.54
C LEU A 594 -12.59 10.49 -22.80
N MET A 595 -11.52 10.98 -22.19
CA MET A 595 -11.51 12.29 -21.52
C MET A 595 -11.74 13.45 -22.51
N LEU A 596 -11.28 13.33 -23.76
CA LEU A 596 -11.57 14.31 -24.81
C LEU A 596 -13.03 14.26 -25.27
N GLN A 597 -13.54 13.05 -25.50
CA GLN A 597 -14.93 12.82 -25.89
C GLN A 597 -15.90 13.41 -24.86
N GLU A 598 -15.61 13.20 -23.56
CA GLU A 598 -16.38 13.72 -22.44
C GLU A 598 -16.07 15.19 -22.10
N ARG A 599 -15.19 15.86 -22.88
CA ARG A 599 -14.76 17.26 -22.69
C ARG A 599 -14.18 17.54 -21.30
N LEU A 600 -13.53 16.54 -20.71
CA LEU A 600 -12.85 16.64 -19.41
C LEU A 600 -11.46 17.27 -19.53
N ILE A 601 -10.87 17.25 -20.73
CA ILE A 601 -9.58 17.87 -21.05
C ILE A 601 -9.66 18.64 -22.38
N VAL A 602 -8.79 19.63 -22.56
CA VAL A 602 -8.66 20.41 -23.80
C VAL A 602 -7.26 20.21 -24.37
N GLU A 603 -7.18 19.89 -25.67
CA GLU A 603 -5.92 19.68 -26.37
C GLU A 603 -5.25 20.97 -26.83
N ARG A 604 -3.91 20.94 -26.90
CA ARG A 604 -3.15 21.84 -27.79
C ARG A 604 -3.59 21.60 -29.23
N ALA A 605 -4.03 22.63 -29.94
CA ALA A 605 -4.15 22.53 -31.40
C ALA A 605 -2.79 22.09 -31.97
N SER A 606 -2.77 21.03 -32.77
CA SER A 606 -1.62 20.68 -33.58
C SER A 606 -1.35 21.84 -34.54
N LEU A 607 -0.21 22.51 -34.38
CA LEU A 607 0.28 23.50 -35.34
C LEU A 607 0.58 22.83 -36.69
#